data_AF-A6FJD7-F1
#
_entry.id   AF-A6FJD7-F1
#
_cell.length_a   1.000
_cell.length_b   1.000
_cell.length_c   1.000
_cell.angle_alpha   90.00
_cell.angle_beta   90.00
_cell.angle_gamma   90.00
#
_symmetry.space_group_name_H-M   'P 1'
#
loop_
_entity.id
_entity.type
_entity.pdbx_description
1 polymer ?
#
loop_
_entity_poly.entity_id
_entity_poly.type
_entity_poly.pdbx_seq_one_letter_code
_entity_poly.pdbx_strand_id
1 'polypeptide(L)' 'MGNELWLALAIVFIIEGIMPLLLPKQWQQMLSLITLQPADKVRKYAGCLVVTGVVLLFML' A
#
# COMPACT_ATOMS: atom_id res chain seq x y z
N MET A 1 -24.67 -4.34 2.61
CA MET A 1 -23.79 -3.26 3.12
C MET A 1 -22.63 -3.74 3.99
N GLY A 2 -22.65 -4.93 4.64
CA GLY A 2 -21.48 -5.43 5.39
C GLY A 2 -20.47 -6.24 4.56
N ASN A 3 -20.89 -6.87 3.46
CA ASN A 3 -20.06 -7.81 2.72
C ASN A 3 -19.02 -7.14 1.82
N GLU A 4 -19.29 -5.91 1.36
CA GLU A 4 -18.46 -5.18 0.41
C GLU A 4 -17.16 -4.69 1.05
N LEU A 5 -17.20 -4.25 2.32
CA LEU A 5 -16.02 -3.89 3.10
C LEU A 5 -15.12 -5.11 3.34
N TRP A 6 -15.70 -6.26 3.71
CA TRP A 6 -14.96 -7.51 3.87
C TRP A 6 -14.33 -7.99 2.56
N LEU A 7 -15.04 -7.83 1.43
CA LEU A 7 -14.52 -8.14 0.10
C LEU A 7 -13.34 -7.23 -0.27
N ALA A 8 -13.48 -5.91 -0.08
CA ALA A 8 -12.42 -4.95 -0.36
C ALA A 8 -11.16 -5.23 0.48
N LEU A 9 -11.35 -5.56 1.77
CA LEU A 9 -10.25 -5.91 2.66
C LEU A 9 -9.55 -7.22 2.25
N ALA A 10 -10.32 -8.23 1.81
CA ALA A 10 -9.77 -9.46 1.28
C ALA A 10 -8.92 -9.23 0.02
N ILE A 11 -9.37 -8.35 -0.89
CA ILE A 11 -8.63 -7.99 -2.10
C ILE A 11 -7.32 -7.26 -1.75
N VAL A 12 -7.34 -6.31 -0.81
CA VAL A 12 -6.14 -5.61 -0.34
C VAL A 12 -5.11 -6.59 0.24
N PHE A 13 -5.55 -7.57 1.03
CA PHE A 13 -4.66 -8.61 1.57
C PHE A 13 -4.05 -9.50 0.49
N ILE A 14 -4.81 -9.85 -0.54
CA ILE A 14 -4.29 -10.63 -1.67
C ILE A 14 -3.23 -9.84 -2.43
N ILE A 15 -3.48 -8.55 -2.71
CA ILE A 15 -2.55 -7.70 -3.47
C ILE A 15 -1.25 -7.47 -2.68
N GLU A 16 -1.33 -7.12 -1.40
CA GLU A 16 -0.16 -6.94 -0.53
C GLU A 16 0.62 -8.23 -0.32
N GLY A 17 -0.05 -9.38 -0.22
CA GLY A 17 0.59 -10.68 -0.05
C GLY A 17 1.24 -11.24 -1.32
N ILE A 18 0.80 -10.81 -2.51
CA ILE A 18 1.27 -11.33 -3.79
C ILE A 18 2.75 -11.03 -4.04
N MET A 19 3.19 -9.80 -3.75
CA MET A 19 4.56 -9.34 -4.04
C MET A 19 5.63 -10.10 -3.22
N PRO A 20 5.49 -10.26 -1.89
CA PRO A 20 6.42 -11.08 -1.11
C PRO A 20 6.34 -12.58 -1.45
N LEU A 21 5.18 -13.08 -1.90
CA LEU A 21 5.00 -14.49 -2.26
C LEU A 21 5.67 -14.85 -3.60
N LEU A 22 5.54 -13.99 -4.61
CA LEU A 22 6.11 -14.21 -5.95
C LEU A 22 7.61 -13.91 -6.01
N LEU A 23 8.06 -12.79 -5.42
CA LEU A 23 9.42 -12.28 -5.60
C LEU A 23 10.02 -11.80 -4.27
N PRO A 24 10.26 -12.70 -3.30
CA PRO A 24 10.66 -12.33 -1.93
C PRO A 24 11.98 -11.56 -1.87
N LYS A 25 12.97 -11.92 -2.70
CA LYS A 25 14.28 -11.25 -2.71
C LYS A 25 14.20 -9.82 -3.23
N GLN A 26 13.46 -9.60 -4.33
CA GLN A 26 13.29 -8.27 -4.92
C GLN A 26 12.46 -7.38 -4.00
N TRP A 27 11.43 -7.95 -3.37
CA TRP A 27 10.63 -7.26 -2.36
C TRP A 27 11.48 -6.77 -1.18
N GLN A 28 12.32 -7.63 -0.61
CA GLN A 28 13.25 -7.26 0.47
C GLN A 28 14.25 -6.18 0.04
N GLN A 29 14.79 -6.27 -1.18
CA GLN A 29 15.68 -5.25 -1.72
C GLN A 29 14.97 -3.91 -1.89
N MET A 30 13.73 -3.90 -2.40
CA MET A 30 12.92 -2.70 -2.55
C MET A 30 12.63 -2.05 -1.19
N LEU A 31 12.23 -2.83 -0.19
CA LEU A 31 12.01 -2.32 1.16
C LEU A 31 13.29 -1.71 1.75
N SER A 32 14.43 -2.35 1.57
CA SER A 32 15.73 -1.82 2.02
C SER A 32 16.02 -0.45 1.39
N LEU A 33 15.83 -0.32 0.07
CA LEU A 33 16.00 0.96 -0.64
C LEU A 33 15.06 2.06 -0.10
N ILE A 34 13.82 1.71 0.27
CA ILE A 34 12.87 2.65 0.87
C ILE A 34 13.32 3.07 2.27
N THR A 35 13.82 2.15 3.09
CA THR A 35 14.32 2.47 4.45
C THR A 35 15.58 3.32 4.45
N LEU A 36 16.38 3.28 3.38
CA LEU A 36 17.55 4.13 3.19
C LEU A 36 17.20 5.57 2.73
N GLN A 37 15.96 5.82 2.30
CA GLN A 37 15.52 7.17 1.91
C GLN A 37 15.26 8.04 3.14
N PRO A 38 15.51 9.36 3.06
CA PRO A 38 15.22 10.28 4.15
C PRO A 38 13.72 10.28 4.48
N ALA A 39 13.40 10.34 5.77
CA ALA A 39 12.03 10.22 6.28
C ALA A 39 11.04 11.22 5.64
N ASP A 40 11.49 12.43 5.31
CA ASP A 40 10.68 13.43 4.61
C ASP A 40 10.16 12.97 3.24
N LYS A 41 10.94 12.20 2.49
CA LYS A 41 10.54 11.69 1.19
C LYS A 41 9.50 10.59 1.35
N VAL A 42 9.77 9.63 2.25
CA VAL A 42 8.83 8.55 2.58
C VAL A 42 7.49 9.12 3.04
N ARG A 43 7.52 10.15 3.89
CA ARG A 43 6.31 10.81 4.40
C ARG A 43 5.51 11.54 3.31
N LYS A 44 6.18 12.12 2.30
CA LYS A 44 5.52 12.73 1.15
C LYS A 44 4.82 11.69 0.27
N TYR A 45 5.48 10.55 0.00
CA TYR A 45 4.86 9.46 -0.75
C TYR A 45 3.66 8.88 -0.01
N ALA A 46 3.80 8.61 1.29
CA ALA A 46 2.70 8.15 2.14
C ALA A 46 1.55 9.17 2.20
N GLY A 47 1.87 10.47 2.33
CA GLY A 47 0.88 11.53 2.34
C GLY A 47 0.07 11.61 1.04
N CYS A 48 0.72 11.47 -0.11
CA CYS A 48 0.03 11.44 -1.41
C CYS A 48 -0.95 10.27 -1.52
N LEU A 49 -0.55 9.07 -1.08
CA LEU A 49 -1.41 7.89 -1.03
C LEU A 49 -2.63 8.10 -0.13
N VAL A 50 -2.43 8.65 1.07
CA VAL A 50 -3.53 8.95 2.01
C VAL A 50 -4.50 9.97 1.41
N VAL A 51 -3.98 11.07 0.86
CA VAL A 51 -4.82 12.11 0.22
C VAL A 51 -5.62 11.53 -0.94
N THR A 52 -4.99 10.72 -1.79
CA THR A 52 -5.67 10.08 -2.92
C THR A 52 -6.79 9.14 -2.44
N GLY A 53 -6.54 8.34 -1.40
CA GLY A 53 -7.56 7.48 -0.81
C GLY A 53 -8.73 8.26 -0.20
N VAL A 54 -8.44 9.37 0.49
CA VAL A 54 -9.47 10.26 1.05
C VAL A 54 -10.31 10.90 -0.04
N VAL A 55 -9.69 11.37 -1.13
CA VAL A 55 -10.41 11.94 -2.28
C VAL A 55 -11.33 10.90 -2.92
N LEU A 56 -10.83 9.67 -3.14
CA LEU A 56 -11.65 8.58 -3.67
C LEU A 56 -12.82 8.23 -2.75
N LEU A 57 -12.61 8.20 -1.43
CA LEU A 57 -13.69 7.98 -0.45
C LEU A 57 -14.72 9.11 -0.45
N PHE A 58 -14.31 10.35 -0.68
CA PHE A 58 -15.25 11.49 -0.76
C PHE A 58 -16.04 11.54 -2.08
N MET A 59 -15.50 10.97 -3.15
CA MET A 59 -16.17 10.92 -4.46
C MET A 59 -17.18 9.78 -4.59
N LEU A 60 -17.07 8.74 -3.75
CA LEU A 60 -17.89 7.53 -3.78
C LEU A 60 -19.10 7.66 -2.83
#